data_AF-A0A7K4HJU2-F1
#
_entry.id   AF-A0A7K4HJU2-F1
#
_cell.length_a   1.000
_cell.length_b   1.000
_cell.length_c   1.000
_cell.angle_alpha   90.00
_cell.angle_beta   90.00
_cell.angle_gamma   90.00
#
_symmetry.space_group_name_H-M   'P 1'
#
loop_
_entity.id
_entity.type
_entity.pdbx_description
1 polymer ?
#
loop_
_entity_poly.entity_id
_entity_poly.type
_entity_poly.pdbx_seq_one_letter_code
_entity_poly.pdbx_strand_id
1 'polypeptide(L)'
;MGSIRVLYKMTGVKRFWNGLIQEAPSHFLVNKQNVLITELFNHPITEGITEVVLPNCTFLTITEEDVEDIIVTSEKAEFKYLLDNDISGIGTVPICVVSEFFSGRCVTIGSSDWLIEDDFGLDAGDNISFLTNIIKWLSFET
;
A
#
# COMPACT_ATOMS: atom_id res chain seq x y z
N MET A 1 -23.64 -4.70 -8.81
CA MET A 1 -22.54 -3.89 -8.23
C MET A 1 -21.27 -4.24 -8.99
N GLY A 2 -20.58 -3.27 -9.59
CA GLY A 2 -19.33 -3.50 -10.30
C GLY A 2 -18.17 -3.73 -9.31
N SER A 3 -17.29 -4.69 -9.60
CA SER A 3 -16.09 -4.90 -8.81
C SER A 3 -15.01 -3.93 -9.26
N ILE A 4 -14.30 -3.27 -8.34
CA ILE A 4 -13.17 -2.39 -8.68
C ILE A 4 -12.08 -3.11 -9.51
N ARG A 5 -12.03 -4.45 -9.44
CA ARG A 5 -11.14 -5.31 -10.25
C ARG A 5 -11.36 -5.14 -11.75
N VAL A 6 -12.50 -4.65 -12.20
CA VAL A 6 -12.74 -4.36 -13.63
C VAL A 6 -11.85 -3.23 -14.15
N LEU A 7 -11.28 -2.42 -13.25
CA LEU A 7 -10.38 -1.31 -13.58
C LEU A 7 -8.91 -1.74 -13.70
N TYR A 8 -8.60 -3.05 -13.69
CA TYR A 8 -7.22 -3.55 -13.71
C TYR A 8 -6.37 -3.02 -14.88
N LYS A 9 -7.00 -2.68 -16.02
CA LYS A 9 -6.30 -2.07 -17.16
C LYS A 9 -5.74 -0.69 -16.84
N MET A 10 -6.41 0.04 -15.96
CA MET A 10 -6.02 1.38 -15.53
C MET A 10 -5.13 1.31 -14.29
N THR A 11 -5.48 0.48 -13.30
CA THR A 11 -4.79 0.44 -12.00
C THR A 11 -3.60 -0.52 -11.96
N GLY A 12 -3.46 -1.39 -12.96
CA GLY A 12 -2.51 -2.51 -12.91
C GLY A 12 -2.86 -3.59 -11.89
N VAL A 13 -3.95 -3.47 -11.12
CA VAL A 13 -4.30 -4.40 -10.03
C VAL A 13 -5.36 -5.41 -10.47
N LYS A 14 -4.98 -6.69 -10.53
CA LYS A 14 -5.87 -7.83 -10.82
C LYS A 14 -6.70 -8.23 -9.60
N ARG A 15 -6.12 -8.16 -8.40
CA ARG A 15 -6.77 -8.66 -7.17
C ARG A 15 -6.38 -7.86 -5.94
N PHE A 16 -7.39 -7.65 -5.11
CA PHE A 16 -7.27 -7.23 -3.71
C PHE A 16 -7.60 -8.45 -2.86
N TRP A 17 -6.76 -8.74 -1.87
CA TRP A 17 -6.92 -9.91 -1.02
C TRP A 17 -7.81 -9.62 0.19
N ASN A 18 -8.60 -10.60 0.60
CA ASN A 18 -9.53 -10.48 1.71
C ASN A 18 -8.85 -10.93 3.01
N GLY A 19 -8.10 -10.03 3.62
CA GLY A 19 -7.30 -10.30 4.80
C GLY A 19 -6.49 -9.07 5.20
N LEU A 20 -5.72 -9.23 6.26
CA LEU A 20 -4.89 -8.18 6.82
C LEU A 20 -3.44 -8.65 6.89
N ILE A 21 -2.53 -7.78 6.46
CA ILE A 21 -1.10 -7.96 6.63
C ILE A 21 -0.78 -7.84 8.13
N GLN A 22 0.07 -8.74 8.60
CA GLN A 22 0.65 -8.73 9.94
C GLN A 22 2.18 -8.77 9.77
N GLU A 23 2.86 -7.72 10.19
CA GLU A 23 4.33 -7.70 10.15
C GLU A 23 4.93 -8.48 11.33
N ALA A 24 6.26 -8.62 11.39
CA ALA A 24 6.89 -9.22 12.56
C ALA A 24 6.72 -8.34 13.81
N PRO A 25 6.72 -8.92 15.04
CA PRO A 25 6.57 -8.19 16.32
C PRO A 25 7.42 -6.92 16.48
N SER A 26 8.55 -6.82 15.78
CA SER A 26 9.48 -5.68 15.80
C SER A 26 9.08 -4.49 14.92
N HIS A 27 8.09 -4.64 14.04
CA HIS A 27 7.61 -3.60 13.11
C HIS A 27 6.19 -3.11 13.43
N PHE A 28 5.65 -3.44 14.60
CA PHE A 28 4.35 -2.93 15.04
C PHE A 28 4.49 -1.68 15.92
N LEU A 29 3.74 -0.64 15.60
CA LEU A 29 3.48 0.49 16.49
C LEU A 29 2.31 0.16 17.41
N VAL A 30 2.62 -0.24 18.66
CA VAL A 30 1.78 -0.32 19.90
C VAL A 30 0.46 -1.14 19.83
N ASN A 31 -0.17 -1.31 18.67
CA ASN A 31 -1.31 -2.19 18.38
C ASN A 31 -0.97 -3.11 17.19
N LYS A 32 -1.36 -4.39 17.28
CA LYS A 32 -1.07 -5.46 16.29
C LYS A 32 -1.68 -5.25 14.88
N GLN A 33 -2.15 -4.05 14.54
CA GLN A 33 -3.01 -3.78 13.37
C GLN A 33 -2.37 -2.81 12.36
N ASN A 34 -1.21 -2.25 12.68
CA ASN A 34 -0.56 -1.24 11.85
C ASN A 34 0.72 -1.79 11.23
N VAL A 35 0.89 -1.55 9.93
CA VAL A 35 2.07 -1.94 9.17
C VAL A 35 3.00 -0.74 9.08
N LEU A 36 4.19 -0.82 9.70
CA LEU A 36 5.26 0.16 9.52
C LEU A 36 6.11 -0.24 8.31
N ILE A 37 6.09 0.61 7.28
CA ILE A 37 6.87 0.44 6.06
C ILE A 37 8.12 1.32 6.15
N THR A 38 9.27 0.70 5.98
CA THR A 38 10.58 1.39 5.90
C THR A 38 11.34 1.07 4.61
N GLU A 39 10.89 0.06 3.86
CA GLU A 39 11.44 -0.30 2.55
C GLU A 39 10.58 0.35 1.46
N LEU A 40 11.07 1.47 0.92
CA LEU A 40 10.41 2.27 -0.10
C LEU A 40 11.27 2.29 -1.36
N PHE A 41 10.69 1.97 -2.52
CA PHE A 41 11.43 2.04 -3.78
C PHE A 41 11.53 3.48 -4.28
N ASN A 42 12.55 3.77 -5.08
CA ASN A 42 12.84 5.13 -5.54
C ASN A 42 11.79 5.61 -6.56
N HIS A 43 10.91 6.51 -6.14
CA HIS A 43 9.85 7.09 -6.96
C HIS A 43 9.58 8.53 -6.48
N PRO A 44 9.10 9.47 -7.31
CA PRO A 44 8.74 10.83 -6.86
C PRO A 44 7.78 10.87 -5.66
N ILE A 45 6.94 9.84 -5.52
CA ILE A 45 6.01 9.71 -4.38
C ILE A 45 6.76 9.44 -3.07
N THR A 46 7.83 8.66 -3.12
CA THR A 46 8.61 8.23 -1.95
C THR A 46 9.82 9.12 -1.68
N GLU A 47 10.03 10.18 -2.48
CA GLU A 47 11.14 11.10 -2.30
C GLU A 47 11.08 11.81 -0.94
N GLY A 48 12.15 11.68 -0.16
CA GLY A 48 12.27 12.25 1.18
C GLY A 48 11.42 11.55 2.25
N ILE A 49 10.74 10.45 1.91
CA ILE A 49 9.93 9.65 2.84
C ILE A 49 10.84 8.59 3.46
N THR A 50 10.84 8.52 4.79
CA THR A 50 11.63 7.55 5.55
C THR A 50 10.77 6.40 6.08
N GLU A 51 9.51 6.70 6.45
CA GLU A 51 8.58 5.70 6.94
C GLU A 51 7.12 6.04 6.60
N VAL A 52 6.32 5.01 6.34
CA VAL A 52 4.87 5.12 6.09
C VAL A 52 4.14 4.14 7.00
N VAL A 53 3.07 4.58 7.64
CA VAL A 53 2.22 3.74 8.49
C VAL A 53 0.92 3.42 7.77
N LEU A 54 0.68 2.13 7.49
CA LEU A 54 -0.51 1.66 6.78
C LEU A 54 -1.35 0.74 7.69
N PRO A 55 -2.35 1.28 8.42
CA PRO A 55 -3.29 0.49 9.22
C PRO A 55 -4.17 -0.39 8.33
N ASN A 56 -4.62 -1.54 8.87
CA ASN A 56 -5.62 -2.43 8.24
C ASN A 56 -5.35 -2.73 6.75
N CYS A 57 -4.08 -3.01 6.44
CA CYS A 57 -3.62 -3.09 5.07
C CYS A 57 -3.78 -4.50 4.47
N THR A 58 -4.15 -4.58 3.19
CA THR A 58 -4.07 -5.80 2.38
C THR A 58 -3.00 -5.68 1.30
N PHE A 59 -2.62 -6.78 0.67
CA PHE A 59 -1.69 -6.77 -0.46
C PHE A 59 -2.42 -6.90 -1.81
N LEU A 60 -1.69 -6.59 -2.87
CA LEU A 60 -2.18 -6.50 -4.23
C LEU A 60 -1.62 -7.65 -5.08
N THR A 61 -2.38 -8.09 -6.07
CA THR A 61 -1.82 -8.85 -7.19
C THR A 61 -1.88 -7.97 -8.43
N ILE A 62 -0.72 -7.71 -9.02
CA ILE A 62 -0.55 -6.79 -10.14
C ILE A 62 -0.49 -7.50 -11.51
N THR A 63 -0.62 -6.73 -12.58
CA THR A 63 -0.27 -7.11 -13.96
C THR A 63 1.24 -7.16 -14.13
N GLU A 64 1.73 -7.82 -15.18
CA GLU A 64 3.17 -7.88 -15.48
C GLU A 64 3.63 -6.68 -16.33
N GLU A 65 2.69 -5.88 -16.83
CA GLU A 65 2.94 -4.75 -17.74
C GLU A 65 2.44 -3.45 -17.11
N ASP A 66 3.21 -2.37 -17.32
CA ASP A 66 2.89 -0.96 -17.04
C ASP A 66 2.42 -0.63 -15.60
N VAL A 67 2.97 -1.35 -14.62
CA VAL A 67 2.72 -1.14 -13.20
C VAL A 67 4.03 -1.28 -12.42
N GLU A 68 4.25 -0.34 -11.50
CA GLU A 68 5.41 -0.30 -10.61
C GLU A 68 4.92 -0.43 -9.18
N ASP A 69 5.48 -1.36 -8.41
CA ASP A 69 5.27 -1.45 -6.98
C ASP A 69 6.24 -0.51 -6.26
N ILE A 70 5.71 0.52 -5.58
CA ILE A 70 6.55 1.50 -4.88
C ILE A 70 6.69 1.18 -3.39
N ILE A 71 5.82 0.31 -2.87
CA ILE A 71 5.85 -0.22 -1.50
C ILE A 71 5.50 -1.70 -1.51
N VAL A 72 6.33 -2.49 -0.84
CA VAL A 72 6.16 -3.92 -0.61
C VAL A 72 6.20 -4.25 0.88
N THR A 73 5.67 -5.41 1.26
CA THR A 73 5.84 -5.99 2.60
C THR A 73 7.26 -6.53 2.82
N SER A 74 7.61 -6.78 4.09
CA SER A 74 8.87 -7.46 4.42
C SER A 74 8.87 -8.95 4.05
N GLU A 75 10.06 -9.57 3.96
CA GLU A 75 10.18 -11.03 3.76
C GLU A 75 9.51 -11.87 4.86
N LYS A 76 9.28 -11.28 6.04
CA LYS A 76 8.69 -11.96 7.21
C LYS A 76 7.20 -11.65 7.37
N ALA A 77 6.60 -10.95 6.42
CA ALA A 77 5.20 -10.58 6.52
C ALA A 77 4.30 -11.82 6.51
N GLU A 78 3.34 -11.79 7.42
CA GLU A 78 2.25 -12.75 7.54
C GLU A 78 0.94 -12.11 7.06
N PHE A 79 -0.03 -12.94 6.72
CA PHE A 79 -1.34 -12.51 6.29
C PHE A 79 -2.41 -13.32 6.98
N LYS A 80 -3.35 -12.60 7.61
CA LYS A 80 -4.53 -13.19 8.23
C LYS A 80 -5.72 -13.14 7.27
N TYR A 81 -6.16 -14.29 6.78
CA TYR A 81 -7.33 -14.37 5.90
C TYR A 81 -8.64 -14.18 6.69
N LEU A 82 -9.54 -13.33 6.19
CA LEU A 82 -10.80 -13.02 6.90
C LEU A 82 -11.78 -14.19 6.97
N LEU A 83 -11.80 -15.04 5.95
CA LEU A 83 -12.78 -16.13 5.86
C LEU A 83 -12.50 -17.26 6.87
N ASP A 84 -11.24 -17.65 7.00
CA ASP A 84 -10.86 -18.87 7.72
C ASP A 84 -10.04 -18.58 8.99
N ASN A 85 -9.70 -17.30 9.25
CA ASN A 85 -8.79 -16.85 10.32
C ASN A 85 -7.38 -17.48 10.28
N ASP A 86 -7.05 -18.18 9.20
CA ASP A 86 -5.72 -18.73 8.97
C ASP A 86 -4.69 -17.63 8.79
N ILE A 87 -3.50 -17.85 9.35
CA ILE A 87 -2.33 -16.98 9.22
C ILE A 87 -1.28 -17.73 8.41
N SER A 88 -0.77 -17.11 7.36
CA SER A 88 0.30 -17.66 6.53
C SER A 88 1.36 -16.62 6.22
N GLY A 89 2.62 -17.04 6.09
CA GLY A 89 3.67 -16.19 5.54
C GLY A 89 3.39 -15.86 4.08
N ILE A 90 3.45 -14.58 3.73
CA ILE A 90 3.26 -14.07 2.36
C ILE A 90 4.55 -13.54 1.74
N GLY A 91 5.57 -13.25 2.56
CA GLY A 91 6.83 -12.67 2.09
C GLY A 91 6.63 -11.30 1.48
N THR A 92 7.51 -10.93 0.54
CA THR A 92 7.50 -9.63 -0.15
C THR A 92 6.40 -9.60 -1.22
N VAL A 93 5.35 -8.81 -0.97
CA VAL A 93 4.21 -8.62 -1.87
C VAL A 93 3.86 -7.13 -1.94
N PRO A 94 3.31 -6.64 -3.06
CA PRO A 94 3.05 -5.22 -3.25
C PRO A 94 1.86 -4.75 -2.43
N ILE A 95 2.01 -3.56 -1.84
CA ILE A 95 1.01 -2.89 -1.02
C ILE A 95 0.58 -1.57 -1.66
N CYS A 96 1.53 -0.83 -2.24
CA CYS A 96 1.28 0.39 -2.98
C CYS A 96 1.90 0.26 -4.37
N VAL A 97 1.07 0.47 -5.38
CA VAL A 97 1.49 0.41 -6.78
C VAL A 97 1.06 1.65 -7.51
N VAL A 98 1.82 2.00 -8.54
CA VAL A 98 1.51 3.07 -9.46
C VAL A 98 1.41 2.52 -10.87
N SER A 99 0.55 3.13 -11.68
CA SER A 99 0.43 2.81 -13.09
C SER A 99 0.18 4.07 -13.90
N GLU A 100 0.69 4.09 -15.12
CA GLU A 100 0.36 5.11 -16.10
C GLU A 100 -0.55 4.48 -17.17
N PHE A 101 -1.68 5.12 -17.45
CA PHE A 101 -2.64 4.64 -18.44
C PHE A 101 -3.00 5.78 -19.39
N PHE A 102 -2.54 5.65 -20.64
CA PHE A 102 -2.49 6.75 -21.61
C PHE A 102 -1.73 7.97 -21.05
N SER A 103 -2.44 9.07 -20.78
CA SER A 103 -1.89 10.29 -20.18
C SER A 103 -2.38 10.49 -18.74
N GLY A 104 -2.98 9.46 -18.15
CA GLY A 104 -3.43 9.45 -16.76
C GLY A 104 -2.46 8.69 -15.87
N ARG A 105 -2.46 9.05 -14.59
CA ARG A 105 -1.69 8.42 -13.52
C ARG A 105 -2.63 7.83 -12.48
N CYS A 106 -2.27 6.67 -11.94
CA CYS A 106 -3.05 6.00 -10.91
C CYS A 106 -2.11 5.54 -9.79
N VAL A 107 -2.56 5.72 -8.55
CA VAL A 107 -1.94 5.14 -7.35
C VAL A 107 -2.99 4.22 -6.73
N THR A 108 -2.60 2.99 -6.40
CA THR A 108 -3.45 2.04 -5.66
C THR A 108 -2.74 1.61 -4.40
N ILE A 109 -3.42 1.78 -3.26
CA ILE A 109 -2.90 1.45 -1.92
C ILE A 109 -3.83 0.40 -1.29
N GLY A 110 -3.24 -0.62 -0.67
CA GLY A 110 -3.96 -1.67 0.04
C GLY A 110 -4.60 -1.27 1.37
N SER A 111 -4.55 0.02 1.74
CA SER A 111 -5.18 0.58 2.94
C SER A 111 -5.90 1.87 2.59
N SER A 112 -7.12 2.04 3.12
CA SER A 112 -7.83 3.32 3.15
C SER A 112 -7.66 4.06 4.46
N ASP A 113 -7.39 3.33 5.54
CA ASP A 113 -7.48 3.84 6.91
C ASP A 113 -6.34 4.79 7.24
N TRP A 114 -5.23 4.72 6.50
CA TRP A 114 -4.10 5.64 6.64
C TRP A 114 -4.45 7.11 6.34
N LEU A 115 -5.60 7.38 5.70
CA LEU A 115 -6.09 8.73 5.40
C LEU A 115 -6.90 9.35 6.55
N ILE A 116 -7.18 8.61 7.62
CA ILE A 116 -7.92 9.09 8.78
C ILE A 116 -7.00 9.97 9.65
N GLU A 117 -7.50 11.12 10.12
CA GLU A 117 -6.78 11.97 11.08
C GLU A 117 -6.73 11.30 12.47
N ASP A 118 -5.77 10.41 12.67
CA ASP A 118 -5.49 9.75 13.95
C ASP A 118 -3.99 9.39 14.11
N ASP A 119 -3.62 8.91 15.30
CA ASP A 119 -2.23 8.56 15.69
C ASP A 119 -1.59 7.45 14.83
N PHE A 120 -2.37 6.73 14.02
CA PHE A 120 -1.92 5.63 13.16
C PHE A 120 -2.30 5.85 11.68
N GLY A 121 -2.96 6.96 11.37
CA GLY A 121 -3.41 7.36 10.05
C GLY A 121 -2.57 8.51 9.54
N LEU A 122 -3.19 9.61 9.15
CA LEU A 122 -2.55 10.68 8.42
C LEU A 122 -1.41 11.32 9.23
N ASP A 123 -1.55 11.44 10.56
CA ASP A 123 -0.58 12.11 11.43
C ASP A 123 0.62 11.21 11.80
N ALA A 124 0.65 9.96 11.35
CA ALA A 124 1.69 8.99 11.69
C ALA A 124 2.88 9.01 10.72
N GLY A 125 4.10 8.98 11.26
CA GLY A 125 5.33 8.92 10.46
C GLY A 125 5.40 10.05 9.43
N ASP A 126 5.75 9.72 8.19
CA ASP A 126 5.78 10.66 7.07
C ASP A 126 4.49 10.65 6.22
N ASN A 127 3.35 10.14 6.75
CA ASN A 127 2.12 9.95 5.97
C ASN A 127 1.58 11.25 5.31
N ILE A 128 1.63 12.41 6.00
CA ILE A 128 1.27 13.71 5.39
C ILE A 128 2.14 14.03 4.18
N SER A 129 3.46 13.83 4.30
CA SER A 129 4.42 14.08 3.22
C SER A 129 4.19 13.11 2.06
N PHE A 130 3.95 11.83 2.37
CA PHE A 130 3.63 10.80 1.39
C PHE A 130 2.35 11.14 0.61
N LEU A 131 1.27 11.55 1.30
CA LEU A 131 0.03 12.03 0.66
C LEU A 131 0.27 13.25 -0.22
N THR A 132 1.07 14.21 0.26
CA THR A 132 1.42 15.41 -0.51
C THR A 132 2.14 15.05 -1.81
N ASN A 133 3.07 14.12 -1.76
CA ASN A 133 3.80 13.66 -2.94
C ASN A 133 2.89 12.88 -3.90
N ILE A 134 1.97 12.05 -3.39
CA ILE A 134 0.92 11.40 -4.21
C ILE A 134 0.12 12.45 -4.98
N ILE A 135 -0.38 13.49 -4.30
CA ILE A 135 -1.20 14.52 -4.92
C ILE A 135 -0.41 15.26 -6.01
N LYS A 136 0.84 15.67 -5.73
CA LYS A 136 1.72 16.32 -6.72
C LYS A 136 1.99 15.44 -7.94
N TRP A 137 2.23 14.15 -7.72
CA TRP A 137 2.47 13.20 -8.81
C TRP A 137 1.21 13.02 -9.68
N LEU A 138 0.04 12.91 -9.05
CA LEU A 138 -1.25 12.82 -9.73
C LEU A 138 -1.66 14.12 -10.46
N SER A 139 -1.21 15.28 -9.97
CA SER A 139 -1.46 16.60 -10.59
C SER A 139 -0.43 17.00 -11.66
N PHE A 140 0.58 16.16 -11.92
CA PHE A 140 1.69 16.44 -12.85
C PHE A 140 2.55 17.65 -12.44
N GLU A 141 2.63 17.93 -11.14
CA GLU A 141 3.41 19.03 -10.55
C GLU A 141 4.82 18.60 -10.09
N THR A 142 5.26 17.41 -10.49
CA THR A 142 6.61 16.88 -10.24
C THR A 142 7.70 17.62 -11.01
#